data_AF-A0A9E5CSN5-F1
#
_entry.id   AF-A0A9E5CSN5-F1
#
_cell.length_a   1.000
_cell.length_b   1.000
_cell.length_c   1.000
_cell.angle_alpha   90.00
_cell.angle_beta   90.00
_cell.angle_gamma   90.00
#
_symmetry.space_group_name_H-M   'P 1'
#
loop_
_entity.id
_entity.type
_entity.pdbx_description
1 polymer ?
#
loop_
_entity_poly.entity_id
_entity_poly.type
_entity_poly.pdbx_seq_one_letter_code
_entity_poly.pdbx_strand_id
1 'polypeptide(L)'
;MPNRLINETSPYLLQHAHNPVDWFAWGDEAFAKAKAEDKPVLVSIGYAACHWCHVMEHESFEDPDIAAKMNERFISIKVDREEHPDVDSIYMEALQR
;
A
#
# COMPACT_ATOMS: atom_id res chain seq x y z
N MET A 1 7.00 -10.89 -11.19
CA MET A 1 8.16 -10.04 -10.84
C MET A 1 7.79 -9.27 -9.58
N PRO A 2 8.71 -9.04 -8.65
CA PRO A 2 8.40 -8.24 -7.46
C PRO A 2 8.14 -6.78 -7.83
N ASN A 3 7.31 -6.10 -7.04
CA ASN A 3 7.11 -4.65 -7.07
C ASN A 3 8.22 -3.93 -6.27
N ARG A 4 8.08 -2.61 -6.06
CA ARG A 4 9.12 -1.77 -5.43
C ARG A 4 9.41 -2.13 -3.98
N LEU A 5 8.45 -2.75 -3.28
CA LEU A 5 8.58 -3.10 -1.86
C LEU A 5 9.69 -4.12 -1.59
N ILE A 6 10.22 -4.79 -2.61
CA ILE A 6 11.35 -5.70 -2.47
C ILE A 6 12.63 -5.03 -1.94
N ASN A 7 12.70 -3.70 -1.99
CA ASN A 7 13.82 -2.92 -1.48
C ASN A 7 13.62 -2.38 -0.05
N GLU A 8 12.46 -2.65 0.56
CA GLU A 8 12.15 -2.20 1.91
C GLU A 8 12.78 -3.10 2.97
N THR A 9 12.93 -2.58 4.19
CA THR A 9 13.41 -3.35 5.35
C THR A 9 12.30 -3.90 6.21
N SER A 10 11.11 -3.31 6.18
CA SER A 10 9.94 -3.78 6.92
C SER A 10 9.59 -5.22 6.49
N PRO A 11 9.53 -6.18 7.42
CA PRO A 11 9.03 -7.52 7.14
C PRO A 11 7.59 -7.50 6.60
N TYR A 12 6.76 -6.55 7.06
CA TYR A 12 5.38 -6.39 6.61
C TYR A 12 5.31 -5.93 5.15
N LEU A 13 6.12 -4.93 4.76
CA LEU A 13 6.16 -4.47 3.37
C LEU A 13 6.75 -5.54 2.43
N LEU A 14 7.79 -6.25 2.88
CA LEU A 14 8.41 -7.32 2.11
C LEU A 14 7.45 -8.48 1.81
N GLN A 15 6.50 -8.78 2.71
CA GLN A 15 5.46 -9.78 2.46
C GLN A 15 4.60 -9.42 1.23
N HIS A 16 4.34 -8.13 1.00
CA HIS A 16 3.57 -7.63 -0.12
C HIS A 16 4.40 -7.40 -1.41
N ALA A 17 5.71 -7.65 -1.38
CA ALA A 17 6.61 -7.35 -2.50
C ALA A 17 6.32 -8.17 -3.76
N HIS A 18 5.64 -9.31 -3.63
CA HIS A 18 5.29 -10.18 -4.75
C HIS A 18 3.82 -10.06 -5.19
N ASN A 19 3.04 -9.20 -4.54
CA ASN A 19 1.66 -8.97 -4.94
C ASN A 19 1.60 -8.34 -6.35
N PRO A 20 0.62 -8.73 -7.18
CA PRO A 20 0.42 -8.16 -8.52
C PRO A 20 0.08 -6.66 -8.51
N VAL A 21 -0.36 -6.12 -7.39
CA VAL A 21 -0.52 -4.67 -7.21
C VAL A 21 0.86 -3.99 -7.26
N ASP A 22 0.98 -2.91 -8.04
CA ASP A 22 2.19 -2.12 -8.18
C ASP A 22 2.40 -1.20 -6.97
N TRP A 23 2.73 -1.80 -5.84
CA TRP A 23 2.90 -1.08 -4.58
C TRP A 23 4.13 -0.17 -4.57
N PHE A 24 3.92 1.01 -4.00
CA PHE A 24 4.96 1.93 -3.54
C PHE A 24 5.03 1.89 -2.01
N ALA A 25 6.20 2.11 -1.45
CA ALA A 25 6.33 2.48 -0.04
C ALA A 25 5.90 3.95 0.16
N TRP A 26 5.67 4.34 1.41
CA TRP A 26 5.35 5.72 1.75
C TRP A 26 6.52 6.65 1.41
N GLY A 27 6.29 7.66 0.56
CA GLY A 27 7.33 8.63 0.19
C GLY A 27 7.00 9.44 -1.05
N ASP A 28 7.85 10.41 -1.34
CA ASP A 28 7.63 11.43 -2.38
C ASP A 28 7.49 10.84 -3.80
N GLU A 29 8.12 9.70 -4.09
CA GLU A 29 8.07 9.05 -5.42
C GLU A 29 6.62 8.74 -5.83
N ALA A 30 5.85 8.15 -4.92
CA ALA A 30 4.47 7.75 -5.19
C ALA A 30 3.59 8.97 -5.46
N PHE A 31 3.72 10.03 -4.64
CA PHE A 31 2.94 11.25 -4.80
C PHE A 31 3.34 12.03 -6.06
N ALA A 32 4.63 12.06 -6.41
CA ALA A 32 5.10 12.65 -7.65
C ALA A 32 4.53 11.92 -8.87
N LYS A 33 4.52 10.58 -8.84
CA LYS A 33 3.91 9.75 -9.90
C LYS A 33 2.39 9.99 -10.00
N ALA A 34 1.70 10.03 -8.86
CA ALA A 34 0.25 10.29 -8.81
C ALA A 34 -0.11 11.63 -9.45
N LYS A 35 0.68 12.67 -9.14
CA LYS A 35 0.53 14.00 -9.75
C LYS A 35 0.85 14.00 -11.24
N ALA A 36 1.88 13.27 -11.68
CA ALA A 36 2.27 13.21 -13.07
C ALA A 36 1.25 12.43 -13.94
N GLU A 37 0.66 11.39 -13.40
CA GLU A 37 -0.34 10.54 -14.09
C GLU A 37 -1.78 11.01 -13.90
N ASP A 38 -2.02 12.05 -13.10
CA ASP A 38 -3.36 12.52 -12.68
C ASP A 38 -4.23 11.38 -12.13
N LYS A 39 -3.63 10.55 -11.28
CA LYS A 39 -4.29 9.39 -10.65
C LYS A 39 -4.44 9.60 -9.15
N PRO A 40 -5.58 9.19 -8.55
CA PRO A 40 -5.74 9.19 -7.11
C PRO A 40 -4.74 8.23 -6.44
N VAL A 41 -4.39 8.56 -5.20
CA VAL A 41 -3.56 7.70 -4.35
C VAL A 41 -4.45 6.80 -3.49
N LEU A 42 -4.20 5.50 -3.53
CA LEU A 42 -4.80 4.54 -2.61
C LEU A 42 -3.76 4.21 -1.53
N VAL A 43 -4.03 4.64 -0.30
CA VAL A 43 -3.16 4.35 0.85
C VAL A 43 -3.72 3.16 1.62
N SER A 44 -2.92 2.10 1.75
CA SER A 44 -3.24 0.90 2.53
C SER A 44 -2.27 0.78 3.70
N ILE A 45 -2.74 1.14 4.90
CA ILE A 45 -1.98 1.11 6.15
C ILE A 45 -2.26 -0.21 6.87
N GLY A 46 -1.22 -0.88 7.34
CA GLY A 46 -1.35 -2.11 8.13
C GLY A 46 -0.10 -2.40 8.95
N TYR A 47 -0.07 -3.57 9.58
CA TYR A 47 1.06 -4.05 10.39
C TYR A 47 1.05 -5.58 10.40
N ALA A 48 2.19 -6.22 10.69
CA ALA A 48 2.38 -7.66 10.51
C ALA A 48 1.40 -8.55 11.30
N ALA A 49 0.94 -8.13 12.48
CA ALA A 49 0.03 -8.93 13.32
C ALA A 49 -1.47 -8.66 13.04
N CYS A 50 -1.81 -7.92 11.99
CA CYS A 50 -3.17 -7.54 11.65
C CYS A 50 -3.91 -8.66 10.91
N HIS A 51 -4.92 -9.28 11.53
CA HIS A 51 -5.70 -10.36 10.92
C HIS A 51 -6.38 -9.92 9.60
N TRP A 52 -7.08 -8.79 9.61
CA TRP A 52 -7.83 -8.31 8.44
C TRP A 52 -6.94 -7.82 7.30
N CYS A 53 -5.69 -7.44 7.61
CA CYS A 53 -4.71 -7.08 6.59
C CYS A 53 -4.32 -8.31 5.76
N HIS A 54 -4.19 -9.48 6.40
CA HIS A 54 -3.94 -10.75 5.69
C HIS A 54 -5.16 -11.22 4.89
N VAL A 55 -6.37 -11.05 5.44
CA VAL A 55 -7.60 -11.40 4.70
C VAL A 55 -7.73 -10.53 3.44
N MET A 56 -7.53 -9.22 3.56
CA MET A 56 -7.58 -8.30 2.41
C MET A 56 -6.46 -8.58 1.40
N GLU A 57 -5.27 -8.96 1.86
CA GLU A 57 -4.20 -9.40 0.97
C GLU A 57 -4.64 -10.61 0.13
N HIS A 58 -5.07 -11.67 0.80
CA HIS A 58 -5.39 -12.92 0.13
C HIS A 58 -6.60 -12.82 -0.81
N GLU A 59 -7.64 -12.09 -0.39
CA GLU A 59 -8.87 -11.98 -1.17
C GLU A 59 -8.83 -10.89 -2.24
N SER A 60 -7.85 -9.97 -2.20
CA SER A 60 -7.84 -8.81 -3.10
C SER A 60 -6.48 -8.48 -3.68
N PHE A 61 -5.43 -8.34 -2.86
CA PHE A 61 -4.13 -7.87 -3.37
C PHE A 61 -3.35 -8.94 -4.13
N GLU A 62 -3.61 -10.23 -3.85
CA GLU A 62 -3.06 -11.37 -4.59
C GLU A 62 -3.84 -11.69 -5.88
N ASP A 63 -5.08 -11.20 -6.01
CA ASP A 63 -5.93 -11.45 -7.18
C ASP A 63 -5.48 -10.61 -8.39
N PRO A 64 -5.09 -11.23 -9.53
CA PRO A 64 -4.59 -10.50 -10.69
C PRO A 64 -5.61 -9.56 -11.35
N ASP A 65 -6.89 -9.91 -11.35
CA ASP A 65 -7.94 -9.11 -11.98
C ASP A 65 -8.26 -7.86 -11.16
N ILE A 66 -8.26 -7.99 -9.82
CA ILE A 66 -8.39 -6.86 -8.89
C ILE A 66 -7.16 -5.98 -8.99
N ALA A 67 -5.96 -6.57 -8.93
CA ALA A 67 -4.71 -5.83 -9.02
C ALA A 67 -4.57 -5.05 -10.34
N ALA A 68 -4.97 -5.64 -11.47
CA ALA A 68 -4.97 -4.95 -12.75
C ALA A 68 -5.85 -3.69 -12.72
N LYS A 69 -7.05 -3.77 -12.13
CA LYS A 69 -7.95 -2.62 -11.95
C LYS A 69 -7.36 -1.58 -11.00
N MET A 70 -6.68 -2.02 -9.94
CA MET A 70 -5.99 -1.12 -9.03
C MET A 70 -4.87 -0.35 -9.73
N ASN A 71 -4.01 -1.08 -10.45
CA ASN A 71 -2.87 -0.51 -11.18
C ASN A 71 -3.30 0.43 -12.31
N GLU A 72 -4.45 0.18 -12.94
CA GLU A 72 -5.05 1.07 -13.94
C GLU A 72 -5.47 2.42 -13.31
N ARG A 73 -6.02 2.38 -12.09
CA ARG A 73 -6.82 3.49 -11.54
C ARG A 73 -6.12 4.28 -10.44
N PHE A 74 -5.14 3.70 -9.76
CA PHE A 74 -4.53 4.27 -8.58
C PHE A 74 -3.02 4.23 -8.65
N ILE A 75 -2.39 5.15 -7.92
CA ILE A 75 -1.06 4.91 -7.38
C ILE A 75 -1.25 4.32 -5.98
N SER A 76 -0.91 3.04 -5.83
CA SER A 76 -1.14 2.29 -4.60
C SER A 76 0.08 2.37 -3.69
N ILE A 77 -0.13 2.84 -2.45
CA ILE A 77 0.90 2.96 -1.42
C ILE A 77 0.61 1.98 -0.29
N LYS A 78 1.59 1.17 0.08
CA LYS A 78 1.55 0.30 1.25
C LYS A 78 2.35 0.97 2.37
N VAL A 79 1.75 1.07 3.56
CA VAL A 79 2.38 1.70 4.73
C VAL A 79 2.43 0.68 5.86
N ASP A 80 3.61 0.51 6.45
CA ASP A 80 3.77 -0.17 7.73
C ASP A 80 3.55 0.84 8.86
N ARG A 81 2.51 0.60 9.66
CA ARG A 81 2.20 1.43 10.83
C ARG A 81 3.32 1.42 11.86
N GLU A 82 4.08 0.33 11.98
CA GLU A 82 5.15 0.24 12.97
C GLU A 82 6.33 1.16 12.61
N GLU A 83 6.58 1.39 11.32
CA GLU A 83 7.58 2.33 10.82
C GLU A 83 7.03 3.77 10.67
N HIS A 84 5.74 3.91 10.34
CA HIS A 84 5.04 5.19 10.13
C HIS A 84 3.80 5.36 11.02
N PRO A 85 3.95 5.43 12.36
CA PRO A 85 2.82 5.60 13.27
C PRO A 85 2.15 6.98 13.16
N ASP A 86 2.88 7.98 12.67
CA ASP A 86 2.40 9.33 12.39
C ASP A 86 1.43 9.38 11.21
N VAL A 87 1.69 8.59 10.16
CA VAL A 87 0.77 8.48 9.02
C VAL A 87 -0.55 7.85 9.47
N ASP A 88 -0.48 6.75 10.22
CA ASP A 88 -1.67 6.07 10.77
C ASP A 88 -2.51 7.00 11.65
N SER A 89 -1.89 7.72 12.58
CA SER A 89 -2.62 8.61 13.50
C SER A 89 -3.38 9.72 12.77
N ILE A 90 -2.77 10.34 11.75
CA ILE A 90 -3.41 11.39 10.95
C ILE A 90 -4.66 10.87 10.25
N TYR A 91 -4.59 9.68 9.63
CA TYR A 91 -5.75 9.09 8.96
C TYR A 91 -6.83 8.64 9.95
N MET A 92 -6.45 8.13 11.12
CA MET A 92 -7.39 7.76 12.19
C MET A 92 -8.10 8.99 12.79
N GLU A 93 -7.38 10.09 13.01
CA GLU A 93 -7.97 11.35 13.46
C GLU A 93 -8.98 11.91 12.46
N ALA A 94 -8.69 11.79 11.15
CA ALA A 94 -9.58 12.27 10.10
C ALA A 94 -10.94 11.55 10.09
N LEU A 95 -10.99 10.28 10.53
CA LEU A 95 -12.23 9.50 10.63
C LEU A 95 -13.08 9.84 11.85
N GLN A 96 -12.52 10.55 12.84
CA GLN A 96 -13.19 10.89 14.10
C GLN A 96 -13.77 12.32 14.11
N ARG A 97 -13.70 13.04 12.99
CA ARG A 97 -14.18 14.42 12.85
C ARG A 97 -15.51 14.52 12.11
#